data_AF-A0A8T7EYV2-F1
#
_entry.id   AF-A0A8T7EYV2-F1
#
_cell.length_a   1.000
_cell.length_b   1.000
_cell.length_c   1.000
_cell.angle_alpha   90.00
_cell.angle_beta   90.00
_cell.angle_gamma   90.00
#
_symmetry.space_group_name_H-M   'P 1'
#
loop_
_entity.id
_entity.type
_entity.pdbx_description
1 polymer ?
#
loop_
_entity_poly.entity_id
_entity_poly.type
_entity_poly.pdbx_seq_one_letter_code
_entity_poly.pdbx_strand_id
1 'polypeptide(L)' 'MIDAKSIAKMKDGVRLINAARGVLIRDADLAEAIKTGKVAGAALDVYEPEPPAPDNPLIGLPGVVHTRI' A
#
# COMPACT_ATOMS: atom_id res chain seq x y z
N MET A 1 9.20 -5.35 -7.14
CA MET A 1 7.85 -5.68 -6.64
C MET A 1 7.90 -5.57 -5.13
N ILE A 2 6.91 -4.89 -4.54
CA ILE A 2 6.72 -4.66 -3.12
C ILE A 2 5.61 -5.62 -2.65
N ASP A 3 6.05 -6.71 -2.03
CA ASP A 3 5.23 -7.79 -1.46
C ASP A 3 5.64 -8.06 0.00
N ALA A 4 4.96 -8.98 0.67
CA ALA A 4 5.22 -9.34 2.07
C ALA A 4 6.70 -9.69 2.35
N LYS A 5 7.38 -10.37 1.41
CA LYS A 5 8.80 -10.75 1.58
C LYS A 5 9.71 -9.53 1.53
N SER A 6 9.44 -8.60 0.62
CA SER A 6 10.20 -7.35 0.53
C SER A 6 9.92 -6.43 1.73
N ILE A 7 8.67 -6.35 2.19
CA ILE A 7 8.25 -5.54 3.34
C ILE A 7 8.88 -6.06 4.63
N ALA A 8 8.96 -7.38 4.81
CA ALA A 8 9.59 -7.98 5.99
C ALA A 8 11.05 -7.54 6.20
N LYS A 9 11.77 -7.22 5.11
CA LYS A 9 13.17 -6.75 5.15
C LYS A 9 13.31 -5.27 5.45
N MET A 10 12.21 -4.49 5.42
CA MET A 10 12.24 -3.07 5.71
C MET A 10 12.37 -2.82 7.23
N LYS A 11 12.74 -1.60 7.61
CA LYS A 11 12.67 -1.16 9.00
C LYS A 11 11.22 -1.10 9.46
N ASP A 12 10.98 -1.39 10.75
CA ASP A 12 9.65 -1.20 11.34
C ASP A 12 9.27 0.29 11.34
N GLY A 13 8.02 0.58 11.03
CA GLY A 13 7.50 1.95 10.94
C GLY A 13 7.93 2.71 9.68
N VAL A 14 8.40 2.02 8.63
CA VAL A 14 8.70 2.65 7.33
C VAL A 14 7.43 3.25 6.70
N ARG A 15 7.59 4.27 5.86
CA ARG A 15 6.51 4.83 5.02
C ARG A 15 6.76 4.53 3.55
N LEU A 16 5.71 4.15 2.83
CA LEU A 16 5.79 3.81 1.41
C LEU A 16 5.08 4.87 0.55
N ILE A 17 5.69 5.25 -0.57
CA ILE A 17 5.10 6.17 -1.53
C ILE A 17 5.18 5.52 -2.91
N ASN A 18 4.06 5.44 -3.62
CA ASN A 18 4.02 4.93 -4.99
C ASN A 18 3.31 5.90 -5.92
N ALA A 19 4.10 6.52 -6.80
CA ALA A 19 3.64 7.32 -7.94
C ALA A 19 4.26 6.80 -9.26
N ALA A 20 4.61 5.50 -9.29
CA ALA A 20 5.21 4.87 -10.45
C ALA A 20 4.18 4.06 -11.25
N ARG A 21 3.80 2.86 -10.77
CA ARG A 21 2.75 2.00 -11.36
C ARG A 21 2.05 1.18 -10.27
N GLY A 22 0.75 0.94 -10.41
CA GLY A 22 -0.05 0.18 -9.44
C GLY A 22 0.48 -1.24 -9.20
N VAL A 23 0.81 -1.97 -10.28
CA VAL A 23 1.35 -3.35 -10.26
C VAL A 23 2.60 -3.57 -9.39
N LEU A 24 3.28 -2.50 -8.97
CA LEU A 24 4.50 -2.61 -8.18
C LEU A 24 4.23 -3.02 -6.74
N ILE A 25 3.03 -2.78 -6.21
CA ILE A 25 2.64 -3.09 -4.84
C ILE A 25 1.59 -4.18 -4.86
N ARG A 26 1.71 -5.14 -3.94
CA ARG A 26 0.64 -6.08 -3.62
C ARG A 26 -0.23 -5.48 -2.53
N ASP A 27 -1.43 -5.03 -2.89
CA ASP A 27 -2.30 -4.24 -2.01
C ASP A 27 -2.66 -4.95 -0.70
N ALA A 28 -2.96 -6.25 -0.75
CA ALA A 28 -3.25 -7.04 0.43
C ALA A 28 -2.05 -7.10 1.41
N ASP A 29 -0.84 -7.29 0.89
CA ASP A 29 0.36 -7.38 1.73
C ASP A 29 0.69 -6.02 2.36
N LEU A 30 0.49 -4.93 1.61
CA LEU A 30 0.66 -3.57 2.14
C LEU A 30 -0.38 -3.27 3.23
N ALA A 31 -1.65 -3.63 3.01
CA ALA A 31 -2.71 -3.41 3.98
C ALA A 31 -2.42 -4.13 5.30
N GLU A 32 -1.99 -5.40 5.25
CA GLU A 32 -1.60 -6.16 6.45
C GLU A 32 -0.35 -5.57 7.12
N ALA A 33 0.63 -5.12 6.35
CA ALA A 33 1.81 -4.46 6.90
C ALA A 33 1.47 -3.14 7.62
N ILE A 34 0.46 -2.40 7.14
CA ILE A 34 -0.04 -1.19 7.81
C ILE A 34 -0.78 -1.55 9.09
N LYS A 35 -1.69 -2.53 9.05
CA LYS A 35 -2.44 -2.99 10.23
C LYS A 35 -1.53 -3.50 11.34
N THR A 36 -0.45 -4.18 10.99
CA THR A 36 0.55 -4.71 11.95
C THR A 36 1.55 -3.66 12.44
N GLY A 37 1.55 -2.45 11.86
CA GLY A 37 2.51 -1.39 12.18
C GLY A 37 3.91 -1.60 11.59
N LYS A 38 4.12 -2.66 10.79
CA LYS A 38 5.37 -2.86 10.05
C LYS A 38 5.62 -1.70 9.09
N VAL A 39 4.56 -1.22 8.45
CA VAL A 39 4.53 0.01 7.66
C VAL A 39 3.68 1.03 8.42
N ALA A 40 4.23 2.21 8.72
CA ALA A 40 3.50 3.25 9.45
C ALA A 40 2.43 3.96 8.62
N GLY A 41 2.49 3.81 7.28
CA GLY A 41 1.50 4.34 6.36
C GLY A 41 1.99 4.35 4.91
N ALA A 42 1.09 4.65 3.99
CA ALA A 42 1.38 4.72 2.57
C ALA A 42 0.73 5.92 1.88
N ALA A 43 1.39 6.47 0.86
CA ALA A 43 0.80 7.44 -0.06
C ALA A 43 0.82 6.88 -1.48
N LEU A 44 -0.35 6.79 -2.13
CA LEU A 44 -0.54 6.08 -3.39
C LEU A 44 -1.24 6.97 -4.42
N ASP A 45 -0.59 7.16 -5.57
CA ASP A 45 -1.15 7.92 -6.71
C ASP A 45 -1.67 6.98 -7.82
N VAL A 46 -1.29 5.70 -7.77
CA VAL A 46 -1.52 4.71 -8.82
C VAL A 46 -2.05 3.41 -8.22
N TYR A 47 -3.01 2.80 -8.91
CA TYR A 47 -3.63 1.51 -8.55
C TYR A 47 -3.60 0.55 -9.74
N GLU A 48 -3.85 -0.73 -9.48
CA GLU A 48 -4.11 -1.71 -10.54
C GLU A 48 -5.21 -2.68 -10.06
N PRO A 49 -6.39 -2.72 -10.70
CA PRO A 49 -6.84 -1.86 -11.80
C PRO A 49 -7.09 -0.40 -11.36
N GLU A 50 -7.28 0.50 -12.33
CA GLU A 50 -7.66 1.90 -12.09
C GLU A 50 -8.98 2.22 -12.85
N PRO A 51 -10.10 2.51 -12.14
CA PRO A 51 -10.21 2.71 -10.69
C PRO A 51 -10.00 1.42 -9.88
N PRO A 52 -9.50 1.53 -8.63
CA PRO A 52 -9.36 0.38 -7.75
C PRO A 52 -10.73 -0.26 -7.49
N ALA A 53 -10.74 -1.57 -7.29
CA ALA A 53 -11.96 -2.28 -6.95
C ALA A 53 -12.56 -1.72 -5.65
N PRO A 54 -13.90 -1.65 -5.51
CA PRO A 54 -14.55 -1.10 -4.31
C PRO A 54 -14.16 -1.81 -3.00
N ASP A 55 -13.72 -3.07 -3.08
CA ASP A 55 -13.28 -3.90 -1.97
C ASP A 55 -11.75 -3.90 -1.77
N ASN A 56 -11.02 -3.03 -2.48
CA ASN A 56 -9.57 -2.94 -2.34
C ASN A 56 -9.20 -2.56 -0.89
N PRO A 57 -8.35 -3.34 -0.21
CA PRO A 57 -8.11 -3.21 1.23
C PRO A 57 -7.36 -1.93 1.63
N LEU A 58 -6.84 -1.17 0.66
CA LEU A 58 -6.17 0.10 0.90
C LEU A 58 -7.14 1.29 0.88
N ILE A 59 -8.36 1.10 0.37
CA ILE A 59 -9.37 2.15 0.33
C ILE A 59 -10.02 2.31 1.70
N GLY A 60 -9.95 3.51 2.26
CA GLY A 60 -10.45 3.81 3.61
C GLY A 60 -9.58 3.28 4.75
N LEU A 61 -8.45 2.64 4.46
CA LEU A 61 -7.52 2.14 5.49
C LEU A 61 -6.83 3.32 6.20
N PRO A 62 -6.96 3.46 7.54
CA PRO A 62 -6.25 4.52 8.27
C PRO A 62 -4.74 4.44 8.05
N GLY A 63 -4.12 5.59 7.77
CA GLY A 63 -2.69 5.67 7.44
C GLY A 63 -2.37 5.50 5.96
N VAL A 64 -3.38 5.29 5.10
CA VAL A 64 -3.26 5.39 3.65
C VAL A 64 -3.79 6.75 3.19
N VAL A 65 -3.02 7.42 2.33
CA VAL A 65 -3.43 8.62 1.59
C VAL A 65 -3.40 8.29 0.11
N HIS A 66 -4.46 8.65 -0.60
CA HIS A 66 -4.53 8.55 -2.05
C HIS A 66 -5.01 9.86 -2.66
N THR A 67 -4.61 10.11 -3.90
CA THR A 67 -4.90 11.35 -4.62
C THR A 67 -6.11 11.21 -5.55
N ARG A 68 -6.32 10.03 -6.15
CA ARG A 68 -7.38 9.72 -7.09
C ARG A 68 -7.99 8.36 -6.74
N ILE A 69 -9.31 8.32 -6.57
CA ILE A 69 -10.09 7.11 -6.25
C ILE A 69 -11.40 7.18 -7.03
#